data_AF-A0A6L5GCH9-F1
#
_entry.id   AF-A0A6L5GCH9-F1
#
_cell.length_a   1.000
_cell.length_b   1.000
_cell.length_c   1.000
_cell.angle_alpha   90.00
_cell.angle_beta   90.00
_cell.angle_gamma   90.00
#
_symmetry.space_group_name_H-M   'P 1'
#
loop_
_entity.id
_entity.type
_entity.pdbx_description
1 polymer ?
#
loop_
_entity_poly.entity_id
_entity_poly.type
_entity_poly.pdbx_seq_one_letter_code
_entity_poly.pdbx_strand_id
1 'polypeptide(L)'
;MEHLRLADEVLELLDDSPITRESVLADAKLLIDAGEVSLAFDTLCLWLFEDDLVISRPYYDRLVRTAHQLAVPSAINRLEELVSAVPQGSRPGQPRTHQYSVRKIALWGIFVQLTGEYSFRADTEAGVRLTAATTLHLARAMQVRLTEDEVHMLAHGMRRGLELAGLADPPAQIRVLDVRIVEADFQIDGLAAAGYEWIAREFRRKLPPVKVDFDTAANRYLIELPGGASCSSDD
;
A
#
# COMPACT_ATOMS: atom_id res chain seq x y z
N MET A 1 3.35 -35.15 -17.81
CA MET A 1 3.81 -35.26 -16.41
C MET A 1 4.46 -33.97 -15.94
N GLU A 2 5.36 -33.35 -16.71
CA GLU A 2 6.04 -32.10 -16.33
C GLU A 2 5.10 -30.90 -16.11
N HIS A 3 4.08 -30.73 -16.97
CA HIS A 3 3.06 -29.67 -16.81
C HIS A 3 2.24 -29.79 -15.51
N LEU A 4 1.92 -31.00 -15.05
CA LEU A 4 1.20 -31.20 -13.78
C LEU A 4 2.06 -30.81 -12.59
N ARG A 5 3.36 -31.13 -12.65
CA ARG A 5 4.33 -30.75 -11.61
C ARG A 5 4.48 -29.24 -11.48
N LEU A 6 4.47 -28.52 -12.61
CA LEU A 6 4.56 -27.06 -12.61
C LEU A 6 3.26 -26.40 -12.13
N ALA A 7 2.10 -26.98 -12.43
CA ALA A 7 0.83 -26.53 -11.88
C ALA A 7 0.81 -26.62 -10.36
N ASP A 8 1.25 -27.75 -9.80
CA ASP A 8 1.36 -27.94 -8.34
C ASP A 8 2.33 -26.93 -7.70
N GLU A 9 3.47 -26.65 -8.34
CA GLU A 9 4.46 -25.68 -7.85
C GLU A 9 3.90 -24.25 -7.84
N VAL A 10 3.12 -23.85 -8.85
CA VAL A 10 2.45 -22.54 -8.88
C VAL A 10 1.32 -22.45 -7.84
N LEU A 11 0.59 -23.54 -7.59
CA LEU A 11 -0.41 -23.60 -6.52
C LEU A 11 0.23 -23.42 -5.13
N GLU A 12 1.35 -24.10 -4.86
CA GLU A 12 2.09 -23.92 -3.61
C GLU A 12 2.59 -22.48 -3.45
N LEU A 13 3.05 -21.84 -4.53
CA LEU A 13 3.44 -20.44 -4.49
C LEU A 13 2.26 -19.52 -4.18
N LEU A 14 1.09 -19.76 -4.78
CA LEU A 14 -0.13 -19.00 -4.48
C LEU A 14 -0.54 -19.13 -3.00
N ASP A 15 -0.51 -20.34 -2.46
CA ASP A 15 -0.91 -20.60 -1.07
C ASP A 15 0.09 -20.01 -0.06
N ASP A 16 1.38 -19.97 -0.38
CA ASP A 16 2.42 -19.32 0.43
C ASP A 16 2.55 -17.81 0.19
N SER A 17 1.78 -17.25 -0.76
CA SER A 17 1.90 -15.85 -1.14
C SER A 17 1.36 -14.91 -0.05
N PRO A 18 1.90 -13.67 0.06
CA PRO A 18 1.35 -12.64 0.94
C PRO A 18 0.02 -12.04 0.45
N ILE A 19 -0.53 -12.52 -0.67
CA ILE A 19 -1.76 -12.02 -1.25
C ILE A 19 -2.95 -12.44 -0.38
N THR A 20 -3.69 -11.46 0.15
CA THR A 20 -4.84 -11.72 1.03
C THR A 20 -6.18 -11.64 0.33
N ARG A 21 -6.21 -11.15 -0.92
CA ARG A 21 -7.43 -10.99 -1.70
C ARG A 21 -7.88 -12.34 -2.25
N GLU A 22 -9.00 -12.86 -1.76
CA GLU A 22 -9.53 -14.17 -2.17
C GLU A 22 -9.93 -14.23 -3.64
N SER A 23 -10.56 -13.17 -4.18
CA SER A 23 -10.97 -13.12 -5.59
C SER A 23 -9.78 -13.29 -6.54
N VAL A 24 -8.67 -12.72 -6.12
CA VAL A 24 -7.40 -12.68 -6.83
C VAL A 24 -6.79 -14.10 -6.83
N LEU A 25 -6.68 -14.73 -5.67
CA LEU A 25 -6.27 -16.13 -5.58
C LEU A 25 -7.18 -17.09 -6.38
N ALA A 26 -8.49 -16.82 -6.43
CA ALA A 26 -9.43 -17.62 -7.21
C ALA A 26 -9.21 -17.51 -8.73
N ASP A 27 -8.98 -16.30 -9.25
CA ASP A 27 -8.72 -16.09 -10.68
C ASP A 27 -7.43 -16.81 -11.13
N ALA A 28 -6.38 -16.78 -10.32
CA ALA A 28 -5.14 -17.51 -10.61
C ALA A 28 -5.34 -19.03 -10.60
N LYS A 29 -6.17 -19.55 -9.69
CA LYS A 29 -6.53 -20.99 -9.64
C LYS A 29 -7.34 -21.41 -10.88
N LEU A 30 -8.26 -20.58 -11.36
CA LEU A 30 -9.00 -20.83 -12.60
C LEU A 30 -8.09 -20.93 -13.84
N LEU A 31 -7.04 -20.10 -13.90
CA LEU A 31 -6.05 -20.18 -14.99
C LEU A 31 -5.28 -21.51 -14.96
N ILE A 32 -4.94 -22.00 -13.77
CA ILE A 32 -4.26 -23.30 -13.61
C ILE A 32 -5.18 -24.44 -14.04
N ASP A 33 -6.46 -24.41 -13.64
CA ASP A 33 -7.46 -25.42 -14.04
C ASP A 33 -7.70 -25.44 -15.56
N ALA A 34 -7.57 -24.28 -16.22
CA ALA A 34 -7.63 -24.15 -17.68
C ALA A 34 -6.34 -24.63 -18.39
N GLY A 35 -5.28 -24.98 -17.66
CA GLY A 35 -3.98 -25.36 -18.19
C GLY A 35 -3.06 -24.19 -18.53
N GLU A 36 -3.47 -22.95 -18.24
CA GLU A 36 -2.75 -21.70 -18.50
C GLU A 36 -1.75 -21.38 -17.39
N VAL A 37 -0.87 -22.34 -17.05
CA VAL A 37 0.02 -22.28 -15.87
C VAL A 37 1.00 -21.09 -15.93
N SER A 38 1.58 -20.81 -17.10
CA SER A 38 2.49 -19.67 -17.27
C SER A 38 1.77 -18.33 -17.06
N LEU A 39 0.52 -18.21 -17.53
CA LEU A 39 -0.29 -17.01 -17.34
C LEU A 39 -0.72 -16.84 -15.88
N ALA A 40 -1.03 -17.94 -15.18
CA ALA A 40 -1.30 -17.92 -13.75
C ALA A 40 -0.08 -17.42 -12.95
N PHE A 41 1.12 -17.90 -13.30
CA PHE A 41 2.37 -17.45 -12.69
C PHE A 41 2.65 -15.97 -12.97
N ASP A 42 2.50 -15.51 -14.21
CA ASP A 42 2.65 -14.10 -14.57
C ASP A 42 1.66 -13.21 -13.80
N THR A 43 0.42 -13.68 -13.62
CA THR A 43 -0.61 -12.97 -12.85
C THR A 43 -0.23 -12.85 -11.37
N LEU A 44 0.26 -13.93 -10.76
CA LEU A 44 0.79 -13.91 -9.40
C LEU A 44 1.92 -12.89 -9.26
N CYS A 45 2.92 -12.94 -10.16
CA CYS A 45 4.05 -12.00 -10.15
C CYS A 45 3.60 -10.56 -10.33
N LEU A 46 2.66 -10.30 -11.24
CA LEU A 46 2.11 -8.97 -11.46
C LEU A 46 1.47 -8.43 -10.18
N TRP A 47 0.70 -9.24 -9.46
CA TRP A 47 0.04 -8.78 -8.23
C TRP A 47 0.99 -8.56 -7.07
N LEU A 48 1.99 -9.42 -6.91
CA LEU A 48 3.05 -9.17 -5.92
C LEU A 48 3.67 -7.79 -6.15
N PHE A 49 3.96 -7.47 -7.41
CA PHE A 49 4.54 -6.18 -7.80
C PHE A 49 3.58 -5.00 -7.63
N GLU A 50 2.36 -5.13 -8.15
CA GLU A 50 1.39 -4.04 -8.15
C GLU A 50 0.92 -3.64 -6.75
N ASP A 51 0.83 -4.60 -5.84
CA ASP A 51 0.41 -4.39 -4.45
C ASP A 51 1.61 -4.09 -3.51
N ASP A 52 2.84 -3.98 -4.06
CA ASP A 52 4.07 -3.72 -3.31
C ASP A 52 4.24 -4.71 -2.13
N LEU A 53 3.94 -5.99 -2.39
CA LEU A 53 3.91 -7.02 -1.36
C LEU A 53 5.33 -7.48 -1.06
N VAL A 54 5.79 -7.13 0.15
CA VAL A 54 7.10 -7.55 0.65
C VAL A 54 7.16 -9.07 0.71
N ILE A 55 8.12 -9.65 -0.03
CA ILE A 55 8.36 -11.08 -0.07
C ILE A 55 9.69 -11.43 0.60
N SER A 56 9.77 -12.63 1.16
CA SER A 56 11.02 -13.13 1.74
C SER A 56 12.00 -13.56 0.64
N ARG A 57 13.31 -13.50 0.92
CA ARG A 57 14.33 -14.01 -0.01
C ARG A 57 14.10 -15.48 -0.40
N PRO A 58 13.78 -16.41 0.54
CA PRO A 58 13.49 -17.80 0.16
C PRO A 58 12.27 -17.95 -0.77
N TYR A 59 11.24 -17.12 -0.59
CA TYR A 59 10.06 -17.12 -1.47
C TYR A 59 10.42 -16.58 -2.86
N TYR A 60 11.17 -15.48 -2.93
CA TYR A 60 11.68 -14.94 -4.19
C TYR A 60 12.56 -15.95 -4.94
N ASP A 61 13.47 -16.64 -4.25
CA ASP A 61 14.31 -17.65 -4.88
C ASP A 61 13.49 -18.83 -5.46
N ARG A 62 12.31 -19.14 -4.88
CA ARG A 62 11.36 -20.09 -5.48
C ARG A 62 10.74 -19.53 -6.76
N LEU A 63 10.21 -18.30 -6.72
CA LEU A 63 9.67 -17.63 -7.90
C LEU A 63 10.66 -17.62 -9.07
N VAL A 64 11.93 -17.27 -8.81
CA VAL A 64 12.99 -17.27 -9.83
C VAL A 64 13.15 -18.63 -10.49
N ARG A 65 13.20 -19.71 -9.69
CA ARG A 65 13.33 -21.08 -10.23
C ARG A 65 12.13 -21.47 -11.07
N THR A 66 10.92 -21.20 -10.59
CA THR A 66 9.68 -21.54 -11.30
C THR A 66 9.54 -20.73 -12.60
N ALA A 67 9.91 -19.45 -12.60
CA ALA A 67 9.94 -18.61 -13.81
C ALA A 67 10.86 -19.16 -14.90
N HIS A 68 12.04 -19.67 -14.51
CA HIS A 68 12.96 -20.33 -15.45
C HIS A 68 12.38 -21.63 -16.02
N GLN A 69 11.69 -22.43 -15.20
CA GLN A 69 11.07 -23.68 -15.65
C GLN A 69 9.88 -23.42 -16.59
N LEU A 70 9.13 -22.34 -16.36
CA LEU A 70 7.99 -21.92 -17.21
C LEU A 70 8.41 -21.09 -18.43
N ALA A 71 9.71 -20.84 -18.62
CA ALA A 71 10.26 -19.99 -19.68
C ALA A 71 9.72 -18.54 -19.71
N VAL A 72 9.38 -17.99 -18.53
CA VAL A 72 8.87 -16.61 -18.33
C VAL A 72 9.75 -15.78 -17.37
N PRO A 73 11.08 -15.70 -17.59
CA PRO A 73 11.98 -14.98 -16.68
C PRO A 73 11.67 -13.48 -16.57
N SER A 74 10.98 -12.89 -17.55
CA SER A 74 10.61 -11.47 -17.50
C SER A 74 9.62 -11.13 -16.37
N ALA A 75 8.82 -12.09 -15.92
CA ALA A 75 7.80 -11.89 -14.89
C ALA A 75 8.40 -11.52 -13.51
N ILE A 76 9.65 -11.93 -13.26
CA ILE A 76 10.32 -11.70 -11.97
C ILE A 76 11.20 -10.44 -11.94
N ASN A 77 11.43 -9.78 -13.08
CA ASN A 77 12.46 -8.73 -13.23
C ASN A 77 12.34 -7.57 -12.24
N ARG A 78 11.12 -7.30 -11.75
CA ARG A 78 10.84 -6.20 -10.81
C ARG A 78 10.59 -6.68 -9.38
N LEU A 79 10.48 -7.99 -9.16
CA LEU A 79 10.16 -8.56 -7.85
C LEU A 79 11.35 -8.56 -6.89
N GLU A 80 12.58 -8.42 -7.39
CA GLU A 80 13.75 -8.26 -6.53
C GLU A 80 13.63 -7.00 -5.64
N GLU A 81 12.96 -5.95 -6.13
CA GLU A 81 12.69 -4.72 -5.38
C GLU A 81 11.82 -4.96 -4.13
N LEU A 82 11.00 -6.02 -4.17
CA LEU A 82 10.09 -6.39 -3.08
C LEU A 82 10.72 -7.35 -2.07
N VAL A 83 11.92 -7.86 -2.38
CA VAL A 83 12.61 -8.79 -1.50
C VAL A 83 13.05 -8.03 -0.27
N SER A 84 12.48 -8.40 0.87
CA SER A 84 12.90 -7.86 2.15
C SER A 84 14.37 -8.23 2.39
N ALA A 85 15.29 -7.29 2.12
CA ALA A 85 16.51 -7.20 2.90
C ALA A 85 16.03 -7.00 4.34
N VAL A 86 16.34 -7.95 5.24
CA VAL A 86 15.97 -7.95 6.67
C VAL A 86 15.60 -6.55 7.12
N PRO A 87 14.31 -6.26 7.40
CA PRO A 87 13.88 -4.88 7.48
C PRO A 87 14.39 -4.33 8.81
N GLN A 88 15.53 -3.63 8.79
CA GLN A 88 15.89 -2.72 9.88
C GLN A 88 14.71 -1.76 10.04
N GLY A 89 14.20 -1.59 11.26
CA GLY A 89 13.22 -0.56 11.58
C GLY A 89 13.58 0.74 10.88
N SER A 90 12.59 1.49 10.39
CA SER A 90 12.83 2.79 9.76
C SER A 90 13.75 3.61 10.68
N ARG A 91 14.80 4.20 10.10
CA ARG A 91 15.66 5.11 10.86
C ARG A 91 15.01 6.48 10.83
N PRO A 92 14.94 7.18 11.97
CA PRO A 92 14.49 8.56 11.98
C PRO A 92 15.26 9.40 10.95
N GLY A 93 14.53 10.16 10.13
CA GLY A 93 15.09 11.03 9.08
C GLY A 93 15.47 10.35 7.76
N GLN A 94 15.02 9.11 7.51
CA GLN A 94 15.15 8.49 6.20
C GLN A 94 13.81 8.53 5.44
N PRO A 95 13.75 9.16 4.24
CA PRO A 95 12.57 9.15 3.39
C PRO A 95 12.12 7.75 2.98
N ARG A 96 10.81 7.50 3.03
CA ARG A 96 10.16 6.30 2.50
C ARG A 96 8.91 6.63 1.72
N THR A 97 8.76 5.93 0.61
CA THR A 97 7.60 6.04 -0.27
C THR A 97 6.67 4.86 -0.03
N HIS A 98 5.40 5.14 0.20
CA HIS A 98 4.34 4.15 0.27
C HIS A 98 3.25 4.48 -0.75
N GLN A 99 2.72 3.43 -1.35
CA GLN A 99 1.64 3.52 -2.31
C GLN A 99 0.34 3.06 -1.66
N TYR A 100 -0.69 3.86 -1.85
CA TYR A 100 -2.07 3.51 -1.55
C TYR A 100 -2.86 3.50 -2.87
N SER A 101 -3.60 2.42 -3.09
CA SER A 101 -4.47 2.29 -4.27
C SER A 101 -5.78 1.60 -3.92
N VAL A 102 -6.86 2.08 -4.53
CA VAL A 102 -8.17 1.43 -4.56
C VAL A 102 -8.54 1.28 -6.03
N ARG A 103 -8.94 0.08 -6.46
CA ARG A 103 -9.38 -0.15 -7.83
C ARG A 103 -10.78 -0.74 -7.86
N LYS A 104 -11.62 -0.26 -8.79
CA LYS A 104 -12.87 -0.90 -9.20
C LYS A 104 -12.52 -1.87 -10.31
N ILE A 105 -12.76 -3.16 -10.09
CA ILE A 105 -12.77 -4.22 -11.13
C ILE A 105 -11.60 -4.04 -12.13
N ALA A 106 -10.40 -4.32 -11.64
CA ALA A 106 -9.14 -4.49 -12.35
C ALA A 106 -8.47 -3.30 -13.08
N LEU A 107 -9.14 -2.18 -13.39
CA LEU A 107 -8.52 -1.21 -14.33
C LEU A 107 -8.36 0.25 -13.86
N TRP A 108 -9.21 0.80 -12.98
CA TRP A 108 -9.19 2.25 -12.64
C TRP A 108 -9.59 2.51 -11.18
N GLY A 109 -9.06 3.58 -10.56
CA GLY A 109 -9.44 4.02 -9.21
C GLY A 109 -8.43 4.95 -8.53
N ILE A 110 -8.63 5.20 -7.23
CA ILE A 110 -7.82 6.15 -6.45
C ILE A 110 -6.38 5.63 -6.34
N PHE A 111 -5.42 6.48 -6.68
CA PHE A 111 -4.00 6.22 -6.50
C PHE A 111 -3.34 7.40 -5.80
N VAL A 112 -2.68 7.13 -4.68
CA VAL A 112 -1.90 8.09 -3.92
C VAL A 112 -0.56 7.46 -3.56
N GLN A 113 0.53 8.07 -4.01
CA GLN A 113 1.88 7.72 -3.57
C GLN A 113 2.38 8.81 -2.63
N LEU A 114 2.74 8.43 -1.41
CA LEU A 114 3.19 9.34 -0.36
C LEU A 114 4.62 9.02 0.02
N THR A 115 5.50 10.01 -0.09
CA THR A 115 6.88 9.94 0.40
C THR A 115 6.99 10.78 1.67
N GLY A 116 7.41 10.16 2.76
CA GLY A 116 7.55 10.82 4.05
C GLY A 116 8.73 10.31 4.86
N GLU A 117 9.06 11.03 5.91
CA GLU A 117 10.04 10.66 6.93
C GLU A 117 9.50 11.07 8.31
N TYR A 118 10.10 10.56 9.39
CA TYR A 118 9.76 10.96 10.75
C TYR A 118 11.00 11.25 11.59
N SER A 119 10.83 12.02 12.67
CA SER A 119 11.89 12.30 13.63
C SER A 119 11.32 12.42 15.05
N PHE A 120 12.14 12.04 16.03
CA PHE A 120 11.85 12.22 17.47
C PHE A 120 12.30 13.59 17.99
N ARG A 121 12.98 14.38 17.17
CA ARG A 121 13.32 15.77 17.50
C ARG A 121 12.25 16.69 16.91
N ALA A 122 11.65 17.50 17.75
CA ALA A 122 10.73 18.54 17.30
C ALA A 122 11.50 19.58 16.45
N ASP A 123 10.90 19.98 15.34
CA ASP A 123 11.30 21.19 14.64
C ASP A 123 10.51 22.39 15.19
N THR A 124 11.02 23.59 14.95
CA THR A 124 10.38 24.87 15.29
C THR A 124 9.49 25.41 14.18
N GLU A 125 9.50 24.78 13.00
CA GLU A 125 8.61 25.17 11.90
C GLU A 125 7.13 24.99 12.25
N ALA A 126 6.27 25.87 11.73
CA ALA A 126 4.83 25.69 11.86
C ALA A 126 4.37 24.47 11.05
N GLY A 127 3.49 23.66 11.64
CA GLY A 127 2.95 22.45 11.00
C GLY A 127 1.55 22.10 11.53
N VAL A 128 0.93 21.10 10.92
CA VAL A 128 -0.42 20.64 11.28
C VAL A 128 -0.31 19.67 12.45
N ARG A 129 -0.95 19.97 13.57
CA ARG A 129 -0.89 19.09 14.75
C ARG A 129 -1.65 17.78 14.49
N LEU A 130 -0.95 16.66 14.59
CA LEU A 130 -1.54 15.32 14.50
C LEU A 130 -2.01 14.86 15.88
N THR A 131 -1.10 14.87 16.86
CA THR A 131 -1.37 14.50 18.26
C THR A 131 -0.81 15.58 19.20
N ALA A 132 -0.92 15.39 20.52
CA ALA A 132 -0.25 16.27 21.47
C ALA A 132 1.29 16.26 21.34
N ALA A 133 1.86 15.16 20.83
CA ALA A 133 3.30 14.95 20.70
C ALA A 133 3.82 15.05 19.26
N THR A 134 2.95 14.92 18.25
CA THR A 134 3.35 14.77 16.84
C THR A 134 2.78 15.88 15.97
N THR A 135 3.66 16.50 15.16
CA THR A 135 3.28 17.50 14.15
C THR A 135 3.60 17.00 12.74
N LEU A 136 2.70 17.28 11.79
CA LEU A 136 2.88 17.06 10.36
C LEU A 136 3.47 18.32 9.71
N HIS A 137 4.52 18.14 8.93
CA HIS A 137 5.09 19.18 8.09
C HIS A 137 5.08 18.74 6.63
N LEU A 138 4.87 19.69 5.73
CA LEU A 138 4.96 19.46 4.29
C LEU A 138 6.25 20.10 3.79
N ALA A 139 7.04 19.38 3.00
CA ALA A 139 8.24 19.94 2.41
C ALA A 139 7.87 21.07 1.45
N ARG A 140 8.54 22.22 1.59
CA ARG A 140 8.34 23.37 0.69
C ARG A 140 8.56 23.07 -0.80
N ALA A 141 9.30 22.01 -1.10
CA ALA A 141 9.66 21.59 -2.45
C ALA A 141 8.65 20.60 -3.09
N MET A 142 7.53 20.30 -2.44
CA MET A 142 6.50 19.42 -3.01
C MET A 142 6.05 19.96 -4.38
N GLN A 143 6.21 19.14 -5.43
CA GLN A 143 5.88 19.51 -6.82
C GLN A 143 4.37 19.64 -7.04
N VAL A 144 3.57 18.92 -6.24
CA VAL A 144 2.11 19.07 -6.16
C VAL A 144 1.80 19.88 -4.90
N ARG A 145 1.25 21.09 -5.07
CA ARG A 145 0.75 21.87 -3.93
C ARG A 145 -0.59 21.28 -3.50
N LEU A 146 -0.59 20.51 -2.41
CA LEU A 146 -1.84 20.13 -1.75
C LEU A 146 -2.57 21.41 -1.28
N THR A 147 -3.86 21.46 -1.51
CA THR A 147 -4.82 22.43 -0.96
C THR A 147 -4.97 22.23 0.55
N GLU A 148 -5.55 23.21 1.23
CA GLU A 148 -5.75 23.14 2.68
C GLU A 148 -6.62 21.94 3.09
N ASP A 149 -7.68 21.65 2.33
CA ASP A 149 -8.57 20.51 2.58
C ASP A 149 -7.84 19.18 2.38
N GLU A 150 -6.99 19.08 1.35
CA GLU A 150 -6.18 17.88 1.09
C GLU A 150 -5.17 17.63 2.21
N VAL A 151 -4.54 18.70 2.71
CA VAL A 151 -3.65 18.63 3.89
C VAL A 151 -4.44 18.21 5.12
N HIS A 152 -5.65 18.74 5.31
CA HIS A 152 -6.51 18.36 6.41
C HIS A 152 -6.88 16.89 6.36
N MET A 153 -7.24 16.37 5.17
CA MET A 153 -7.58 14.95 5.03
C MET A 153 -6.40 14.02 5.21
N LEU A 154 -5.23 14.39 4.69
CA LEU A 154 -4.01 13.65 4.95
C LEU A 154 -3.69 13.61 6.45
N ALA A 155 -3.77 14.77 7.12
CA ALA A 155 -3.54 14.88 8.56
C ALA A 155 -4.57 14.08 9.36
N HIS A 156 -5.83 14.06 8.94
CA HIS A 156 -6.88 13.24 9.54
C HIS A 156 -6.53 11.75 9.50
N GLY A 157 -6.13 11.26 8.33
CA GLY A 157 -5.66 9.88 8.14
C GLY A 157 -4.49 9.49 9.03
N MET A 158 -3.43 10.30 9.00
CA MET A 158 -2.23 10.06 9.82
C MET A 158 -2.51 10.13 11.32
N ARG A 159 -3.33 11.09 11.76
CA ARG A 159 -3.78 11.19 13.15
C ARG A 159 -4.46 9.90 13.58
N ARG A 160 -5.39 9.40 12.76
CA ARG A 160 -6.11 8.18 13.07
C ARG A 160 -5.20 6.96 13.12
N GLY A 161 -4.25 6.88 12.19
CA GLY A 161 -3.22 5.85 12.19
C GLY A 161 -2.42 5.85 13.49
N LEU A 162 -1.98 7.03 13.95
CA LEU A 162 -1.18 7.18 15.17
C LEU A 162 -1.96 6.78 16.42
N GLU A 163 -3.23 7.18 16.50
CA GLU A 163 -4.13 6.80 17.60
C GLU A 163 -4.26 5.28 17.72
N LEU A 164 -4.56 4.60 16.60
CA LEU A 164 -4.74 3.15 16.58
C LEU A 164 -3.42 2.37 16.69
N ALA A 165 -2.30 2.98 16.27
CA ALA A 165 -0.98 2.41 16.41
C ALA A 165 -0.53 2.28 17.88
N GLY A 166 -1.05 3.11 18.78
CA GLY A 166 -0.77 3.04 20.22
C GLY A 166 0.72 3.11 20.54
N LEU A 167 1.47 3.98 19.85
CA LEU A 167 2.93 4.08 20.02
C LEU A 167 3.28 4.57 21.43
N ALA A 168 4.13 3.82 22.13
CA ALA A 168 4.63 4.20 23.45
C ALA A 168 5.51 5.47 23.40
N ASP A 169 6.26 5.64 22.31
CA ASP A 169 7.07 6.81 22.01
C ASP A 169 6.73 7.28 20.58
N PRO A 170 5.73 8.17 20.42
CA PRO A 170 5.35 8.66 19.10
C PRO A 170 6.42 9.62 18.56
N PRO A 171 6.59 9.71 17.23
CA PRO A 171 7.51 10.68 16.64
C PRO A 171 7.10 12.11 17.02
N ALA A 172 8.08 12.98 17.24
CA ALA A 172 7.82 14.40 17.46
C ALA A 172 7.30 15.07 16.17
N GLN A 173 7.78 14.61 15.02
CA GLN A 173 7.38 15.13 13.73
C GLN A 173 7.33 14.05 12.64
N ILE A 174 6.41 14.25 11.69
CA ILE A 174 6.33 13.53 10.43
C ILE A 174 6.42 14.57 9.33
N ARG A 175 7.31 14.37 8.36
CA ARG A 175 7.49 15.26 7.22
C ARG A 175 7.10 14.54 5.95
N VAL A 176 6.15 15.10 5.21
CA VAL A 176 5.76 14.61 3.90
C VAL A 176 6.55 15.38 2.86
N LEU A 177 7.34 14.64 2.07
CA LEU A 177 8.32 15.18 1.14
C LEU A 177 7.79 15.26 -0.29
N ASP A 178 6.95 14.29 -0.67
CA ASP A 178 6.31 14.22 -1.98
C ASP A 178 4.96 13.51 -1.88
N VAL A 179 3.97 13.98 -2.65
CA VAL A 179 2.67 13.32 -2.80
C VAL A 179 2.34 13.32 -4.28
N ARG A 180 2.15 12.13 -4.85
CA ARG A 180 1.73 11.96 -6.24
C ARG A 180 0.34 11.37 -6.27
N ILE A 181 -0.51 12.02 -7.05
CA ILE A 181 -1.92 11.68 -7.20
C ILE A 181 -2.18 11.48 -8.70
N VAL A 182 -2.94 10.46 -9.05
CA VAL A 182 -3.49 10.33 -10.41
C VAL A 182 -4.82 11.09 -10.44
N GLU A 183 -4.87 12.19 -11.19
CA GLU A 183 -6.02 13.12 -11.18
C GLU A 183 -7.32 12.50 -11.70
N ALA A 184 -7.24 11.50 -12.60
CA ALA A 184 -8.38 10.98 -13.34
C ALA A 184 -9.52 10.42 -12.46
N ASP A 185 -9.22 9.98 -11.24
CA ASP A 185 -10.19 9.40 -10.29
C ASP A 185 -9.90 9.87 -8.84
N PHE A 186 -9.27 11.03 -8.69
CA PHE A 186 -8.86 11.50 -7.38
C PHE A 186 -10.07 11.83 -6.50
N GLN A 187 -10.04 11.31 -5.28
CA GLN A 187 -10.97 11.67 -4.22
C GLN A 187 -10.17 12.02 -2.98
N ILE A 188 -10.56 13.11 -2.32
CA ILE A 188 -9.84 13.66 -1.18
C ILE A 188 -9.75 12.65 -0.01
N ASP A 189 -10.76 11.80 0.14
CA ASP A 189 -10.80 10.71 1.12
C ASP A 189 -9.65 9.70 0.91
N GLY A 190 -9.16 9.59 -0.32
CA GLY A 190 -7.98 8.78 -0.68
C GLY A 190 -6.70 9.23 0.03
N LEU A 191 -6.54 10.53 0.30
CA LEU A 191 -5.40 11.04 1.07
C LEU A 191 -5.47 10.61 2.53
N ALA A 192 -6.67 10.55 3.11
CA ALA A 192 -6.85 10.09 4.47
C ALA A 192 -6.46 8.61 4.61
N ALA A 193 -6.93 7.76 3.69
CA ALA A 193 -6.53 6.36 3.68
C ALA A 193 -5.03 6.18 3.41
N ALA A 194 -4.45 6.96 2.50
CA ALA A 194 -3.01 6.92 2.25
C ALA A 194 -2.19 7.33 3.47
N GLY A 195 -2.57 8.40 4.17
CA GLY A 195 -1.92 8.81 5.42
C GLY A 195 -2.04 7.78 6.53
N TYR A 196 -3.21 7.15 6.65
CA TYR A 196 -3.47 6.07 7.60
C TYR A 196 -2.58 4.84 7.35
N GLU A 197 -2.55 4.36 6.11
CA GLU A 197 -1.72 3.23 5.67
C GLU A 197 -0.24 3.54 5.79
N TRP A 198 0.19 4.78 5.51
CA TRP A 198 1.58 5.18 5.70
C TRP A 198 2.02 4.98 7.16
N ILE A 199 1.19 5.35 8.15
CA ILE A 199 1.48 5.10 9.57
C ILE A 199 1.56 3.60 9.88
N ALA A 200 0.62 2.81 9.37
CA ALA A 200 0.61 1.36 9.57
C ALA A 200 1.92 0.72 9.08
N ARG A 201 2.35 1.08 7.87
CA ARG A 201 3.57 0.57 7.22
C ARG A 201 4.82 1.07 7.93
N GLU A 202 4.93 2.38 8.17
CA GLU A 202 6.16 2.98 8.70
C GLU A 202 6.46 2.50 10.12
N PHE A 203 5.44 2.39 10.97
CA PHE A 203 5.59 1.94 12.36
C PHE A 203 5.34 0.45 12.54
N ARG A 204 5.15 -0.30 11.45
CA ARG A 204 4.90 -1.76 11.43
C ARG A 204 3.78 -2.17 12.38
N ARG A 205 2.68 -1.43 12.35
CA ARG A 205 1.50 -1.70 13.16
C ARG A 205 0.46 -2.38 12.30
N LYS A 206 -0.07 -3.48 12.81
CA LYS A 206 -1.25 -4.12 12.25
C LYS A 206 -2.48 -3.32 12.70
N LEU A 207 -2.83 -2.32 11.91
CA LEU A 207 -4.04 -1.53 12.13
C LEU A 207 -5.26 -2.25 11.51
N PRO A 208 -6.48 -1.97 11.97
CA PRO A 208 -7.67 -2.46 11.29
C PRO A 208 -7.71 -1.98 9.83
N PRO A 209 -8.26 -2.77 8.89
CA PRO A 209 -8.28 -2.39 7.47
C PRO A 209 -9.21 -1.21 7.23
N VAL A 210 -8.84 -0.32 6.32
CA VAL A 210 -9.73 0.72 5.79
C VAL A 210 -10.85 0.03 5.01
N LYS A 211 -12.11 0.38 5.31
CA LYS A 211 -13.24 -0.13 4.52
C LYS A 211 -13.40 0.74 3.29
N VAL A 212 -13.58 0.08 2.15
CA VAL A 212 -13.76 0.77 0.88
C VAL A 212 -14.90 0.11 0.12
N ASP A 213 -15.95 0.88 -0.11
CA ASP A 213 -17.09 0.51 -0.95
C ASP A 213 -17.18 1.44 -2.16
N PHE A 214 -17.81 0.98 -3.24
CA PHE A 214 -18.03 1.82 -4.42
C PHE A 214 -19.52 2.11 -4.58
N ASP A 215 -19.90 3.37 -4.42
CA ASP A 215 -21.26 3.83 -4.71
C ASP A 215 -21.41 4.02 -6.22
N THR A 216 -22.10 3.07 -6.85
CA THR A 216 -22.39 3.11 -8.28
C THR A 216 -23.33 4.25 -8.70
N ALA A 217 -24.23 4.69 -7.81
CA ALA A 217 -25.18 5.76 -8.12
C ALA A 217 -24.48 7.13 -8.10
N ALA A 218 -23.60 7.33 -7.12
CA ALA A 218 -22.81 8.56 -6.99
C ALA A 218 -21.47 8.52 -7.75
N ASN A 219 -21.13 7.37 -8.36
CA ASN A 219 -19.86 7.12 -9.04
C ASN A 219 -18.63 7.52 -8.19
N ARG A 220 -18.62 7.14 -6.91
CA ARG A 220 -17.55 7.48 -5.96
C ARG A 220 -17.19 6.32 -5.05
N TYR A 221 -15.96 6.32 -4.53
CA TYR A 221 -15.60 5.45 -3.42
C TYR A 221 -16.10 6.05 -2.11
N LEU A 222 -16.58 5.16 -1.24
CA LEU A 222 -16.88 5.43 0.15
C LEU A 222 -15.73 4.82 0.96
N ILE A 223 -14.88 5.68 1.51
CA ILE A 223 -13.70 5.28 2.27
C ILE A 223 -13.98 5.56 3.74
N GLU A 224 -13.99 4.52 4.56
CA GLU A 224 -14.20 4.65 6.01
C GLU A 224 -12.96 4.20 6.78
N LEU A 225 -12.36 5.15 7.50
CA LEU A 225 -11.27 4.84 8.42
C LEU A 225 -11.81 4.15 9.68
N PRO A 226 -11.11 3.16 10.23
CA PRO A 226 -11.61 2.37 11.36
C PRO A 226 -11.90 3.21 12.60
N GLY A 227 -13.12 3.09 13.13
CA GLY A 227 -13.55 3.74 14.37
C GLY A 227 -13.67 5.26 14.29
N GLY A 228 -13.78 5.83 13.09
CA GLY A 228 -14.30 7.19 12.89
C GLY A 228 -15.82 7.16 12.79
N ALA A 229 -16.48 8.19 13.34
CA ALA A 229 -17.80 8.58 12.86
C ALA A 229 -17.62 9.11 11.43
N SER A 230 -18.49 8.70 10.51
CA SER A 230 -18.50 9.21 9.13
C SER A 230 -18.41 10.73 9.14
N CYS A 231 -17.38 11.31 8.54
CA CYS A 231 -17.39 12.71 8.13
C CYS A 231 -18.38 12.84 6.96
N SER A 232 -19.68 12.77 7.25
CA SER A 232 -20.70 13.21 6.30
C SER A 232 -20.57 14.72 6.20
N SER A 233 -20.00 15.19 5.11
CA SER A 233 -20.12 16.57 4.65
C SER A 233 -21.60 16.80 4.31
N ASP A 234 -22.38 17.23 5.29
CA ASP A 234 -23.60 17.99 5.04
C ASP A 234 -23.17 19.46 4.90
N ASP A 235 -23.03 19.91 3.65
CA ASP A 235 -23.25 21.30 3.21
C ASP A 235 -23.72 21.30 1.75
#